data_AF-A0A1B7WNB8-F1
#
_entry.id   AF-A0A1B7WNB8-F1
#
_cell.length_a   1.000
_cell.length_b   1.000
_cell.length_c   1.000
_cell.angle_alpha   90.00
_cell.angle_beta   90.00
_cell.angle_gamma   90.00
#
_symmetry.space_group_name_H-M   'P 1'
#
loop_
_entity.id
_entity.type
_entity.pdbx_description
1 polymer ?
#
loop_
_entity_poly.entity_id
_entity_poly.type
_entity_poly.pdbx_seq_one_letter_code
_entity_poly.pdbx_strand_id
1 'polypeptide(L)'
;MLNTIAKRIQSRLNRLGVKVSLGDIKGQCEKISDLENPTEVELLAVQEYFMNNATTLTVVNETVEELSTEVDNVDSLKTAGDDLVIATQPNPAPLATSNKGELVTATATQMGIVLNASEISLIAENISHFSDDFDQDIDAIKSAIMAFVQHKAMVNQSKINQMIGEVREVVGAKNNENSQLLSDGLRSINSDIQEANKQFKSNVKQCLSAFDIPALKSS
;
A
#
# COMPACT_ATOMS: atom_id res chain seq x y z
N MET A 1 -31.03 3.83 13.75
CA MET A 1 -29.74 4.51 13.47
C MET A 1 -28.67 3.54 12.96
N LEU A 2 -28.41 2.41 13.63
CA LEU A 2 -27.44 1.36 13.21
C LEU A 2 -27.54 0.95 11.73
N ASN A 3 -28.76 0.68 11.24
CA ASN A 3 -28.99 0.31 9.83
C ASN A 3 -28.57 1.40 8.83
N THR A 4 -28.72 2.67 9.19
CA THR A 4 -28.37 3.81 8.34
C THR A 4 -26.86 3.96 8.26
N ILE A 5 -26.17 3.78 9.39
CA ILE A 5 -24.71 3.82 9.50
C ILE A 5 -24.09 2.63 8.75
N ALA A 6 -24.61 1.43 8.97
CA ALA A 6 -24.15 0.23 8.29
C ALA A 6 -24.33 0.32 6.76
N LYS A 7 -25.45 0.86 6.27
CA LYS A 7 -25.66 1.14 4.83
C LYS A 7 -24.70 2.20 4.28
N ARG A 8 -24.39 3.24 5.07
CA ARG A 8 -23.41 4.28 4.68
C ARG A 8 -22.01 3.69 4.56
N ILE A 9 -21.58 2.85 5.51
CA ILE A 9 -20.29 2.14 5.47
C ILE A 9 -20.28 1.13 4.32
N GLN A 10 -21.34 0.35 4.13
CA GLN A 10 -21.46 -0.59 3.01
C GLN A 10 -21.35 0.13 1.66
N SER A 11 -21.99 1.30 1.50
CA SER A 11 -21.85 2.10 0.28
C SER A 11 -20.43 2.62 0.08
N ARG A 12 -19.68 2.92 1.15
CA ARG A 12 -18.27 3.34 1.07
C ARG A 12 -17.36 2.17 0.71
N LEU A 13 -17.52 1.02 1.35
CA LEU A 13 -16.78 -0.20 1.06
C LEU A 13 -17.03 -0.69 -0.37
N ASN A 14 -18.27 -0.66 -0.85
CA ASN A 14 -18.61 -1.07 -2.20
C ASN A 14 -18.03 -0.12 -3.27
N ARG A 15 -17.90 1.19 -2.96
CA ARG A 15 -17.16 2.15 -3.82
C ARG A 15 -15.66 1.90 -3.84
N LEU A 16 -15.13 1.24 -2.81
CA LEU A 16 -13.74 0.84 -2.67
C LEU A 16 -13.49 -0.60 -3.14
N GLY A 17 -14.49 -1.25 -3.76
CA GLY A 17 -14.38 -2.61 -4.30
C GLY A 17 -14.55 -3.75 -3.30
N VAL A 18 -14.84 -3.46 -2.03
CA VAL A 18 -15.00 -4.47 -0.99
C VAL A 18 -16.49 -4.78 -0.78
N LYS A 19 -16.91 -6.00 -1.14
CA LYS A 19 -18.27 -6.50 -0.91
C LYS A 19 -18.34 -7.17 0.46
N VAL A 20 -19.01 -6.53 1.41
CA VAL A 20 -19.26 -7.06 2.76
C VAL A 20 -20.76 -7.14 3.02
N SER A 21 -21.20 -8.21 3.70
CA SER A 21 -22.61 -8.37 4.06
C SER A 21 -23.03 -7.31 5.07
N LEU A 22 -24.30 -6.91 5.01
CA LEU A 22 -24.87 -5.92 5.95
C LEU A 22 -24.92 -6.46 7.39
N GLY A 23 -24.87 -7.79 7.58
CA GLY A 23 -24.83 -8.42 8.90
C GLY A 23 -23.49 -8.21 9.59
N ASP A 24 -22.39 -8.45 8.86
CA ASP A 24 -21.03 -8.33 9.40
C ASP A 24 -20.69 -6.88 9.75
N ILE A 25 -21.11 -5.95 8.89
CA ILE A 25 -20.92 -4.51 9.14
C ILE A 25 -21.67 -4.08 10.40
N LYS A 26 -22.88 -4.60 10.66
CA LYS A 26 -23.63 -4.26 11.87
C LYS A 26 -22.94 -4.76 13.13
N GLY A 27 -22.44 -5.99 13.14
CA GLY A 27 -21.71 -6.55 14.28
C GLY A 27 -20.47 -5.72 14.65
N GLN A 28 -19.84 -5.09 13.66
CA GLN A 28 -18.71 -4.19 13.92
C GLN A 28 -19.11 -2.74 14.24
N CYS A 29 -20.25 -2.28 13.74
CA CYS A 29 -20.83 -1.00 14.14
C CYS A 29 -21.36 -0.99 15.58
N GLU A 30 -21.69 -2.15 16.16
CA GLU A 30 -22.07 -2.29 17.56
C GLU A 30 -20.93 -1.95 18.54
N LYS A 31 -19.69 -1.88 18.05
CA LYS A 31 -18.51 -1.46 18.82
C LYS A 31 -18.31 0.06 18.86
N ILE A 32 -19.13 0.82 18.15
CA ILE A 32 -19.11 2.29 18.17
C ILE A 32 -19.79 2.75 19.46
N SER A 33 -19.16 3.69 20.16
CA SER A 33 -19.63 4.11 21.50
C SER A 33 -20.91 4.96 21.44
N ASP A 34 -21.10 5.73 20.35
CA ASP A 34 -22.30 6.53 20.09
C ASP A 34 -22.88 6.21 18.69
N LEU A 35 -24.00 5.47 18.68
CA LEU A 35 -24.71 5.10 17.46
C LEU A 35 -25.63 6.21 16.93
N GLU A 36 -25.94 7.24 17.71
CA GLU A 36 -26.80 8.34 17.27
C GLU A 36 -25.99 9.43 16.56
N ASN A 37 -24.71 9.60 16.92
CA ASN A 37 -23.82 10.54 16.26
C ASN A 37 -22.37 10.01 16.13
N PRO A 38 -22.14 8.98 15.30
CA PRO A 38 -20.83 8.37 15.15
C PRO A 38 -19.83 9.37 14.59
N THR A 39 -18.67 9.46 15.24
CA THR A 39 -17.59 10.33 14.80
C THR A 39 -17.01 9.80 13.49
N GLU A 40 -16.54 10.68 12.60
CA GLU A 40 -15.98 10.27 11.31
C GLU A 40 -14.78 9.32 11.47
N VAL A 41 -14.02 9.48 12.56
CA VAL A 41 -12.92 8.60 12.97
C VAL A 41 -13.40 7.17 13.25
N GLU A 42 -14.54 7.00 13.91
CA GLU A 42 -15.11 5.67 14.24
C GLU A 42 -15.64 4.99 12.98
N LEU A 43 -16.26 5.75 12.07
CA LEU A 43 -16.69 5.24 10.77
C LEU A 43 -15.51 4.80 9.91
N LEU A 44 -14.41 5.55 9.92
CA LEU A 44 -13.18 5.21 9.23
C LEU A 44 -12.51 3.98 9.86
N ALA A 45 -12.50 3.85 11.18
CA ALA A 45 -11.94 2.68 11.86
C ALA A 45 -12.68 1.38 11.50
N VAL A 46 -14.02 1.42 11.40
CA VAL A 46 -14.80 0.25 10.93
C VAL A 46 -14.53 -0.03 9.46
N GLN A 47 -14.42 1.00 8.63
CA GLN A 47 -14.06 0.85 7.22
C GLN A 47 -12.66 0.23 7.06
N GLU A 48 -11.68 0.73 7.79
CA GLU A 48 -10.30 0.25 7.79
C GLU A 48 -10.20 -1.17 8.35
N TYR A 49 -10.99 -1.52 9.36
CA TYR A 49 -11.11 -2.90 9.84
C TYR A 49 -11.53 -3.85 8.72
N PHE A 50 -12.49 -3.47 7.86
CA PHE A 50 -12.89 -4.31 6.72
C PHE A 50 -11.92 -4.23 5.55
N MET A 51 -11.20 -3.13 5.34
CA MET A 51 -10.15 -3.06 4.31
C MET A 51 -8.93 -3.90 4.69
N ASN A 52 -8.50 -3.84 5.96
CA ASN A 52 -7.36 -4.59 6.49
C ASN A 52 -7.71 -6.06 6.70
N ASN A 53 -8.94 -6.38 7.12
CA ASN A 53 -9.38 -7.78 7.14
C ASN A 53 -9.82 -8.29 5.78
N ALA A 54 -10.15 -7.48 4.77
CA ALA A 54 -10.34 -7.99 3.41
C ALA A 54 -9.03 -8.54 2.83
N THR A 55 -7.88 -7.97 3.21
CA THR A 55 -6.56 -8.56 2.97
C THR A 55 -6.31 -9.88 3.71
N THR A 56 -7.13 -10.22 4.72
CA THR A 56 -6.98 -11.43 5.55
C THR A 56 -8.13 -12.44 5.36
N LEU A 57 -9.32 -12.01 4.96
CA LEU A 57 -10.56 -12.80 4.83
C LEU A 57 -10.75 -13.41 3.44
N THR A 58 -9.84 -13.15 2.49
CA THR A 58 -9.60 -14.10 1.40
C THR A 58 -8.76 -15.30 1.84
N VAL A 59 -8.39 -15.37 3.11
CA VAL A 59 -7.81 -16.56 3.74
C VAL A 59 -8.77 -17.00 4.86
N VAL A 60 -9.01 -18.31 4.94
CA VAL A 60 -9.79 -19.04 5.97
C VAL A 60 -11.27 -19.31 5.64
N ASN A 61 -11.49 -20.41 4.92
CA ASN A 61 -11.93 -21.69 5.51
C ASN A 61 -11.66 -22.78 4.45
N GLU A 62 -10.56 -23.52 4.49
CA GLU A 62 -10.42 -24.71 5.34
C GLU A 62 -8.95 -24.99 5.67
N THR A 63 -8.72 -25.30 6.95
CA THR A 63 -7.69 -26.18 7.53
C THR A 63 -6.30 -26.22 6.88
N VAL A 64 -5.37 -25.59 7.59
CA VAL A 64 -3.91 -25.72 7.48
C VAL A 64 -3.50 -27.18 7.72
N GLU A 65 -2.92 -27.82 6.71
CA GLU A 65 -1.85 -28.79 6.94
C GLU A 65 -0.55 -28.17 6.46
N GLU A 66 0.33 -27.88 7.41
CA GLU A 66 1.73 -27.57 7.19
C GLU A 66 2.37 -28.74 6.45
N LEU A 67 2.99 -28.49 5.29
CA LEU A 67 4.06 -29.38 4.85
C LEU A 67 5.25 -28.58 4.31
N SER A 68 6.33 -28.77 5.07
CA SER A 68 7.70 -28.34 4.91
C SER A 68 8.22 -28.35 3.48
N THR A 69 9.07 -27.36 3.23
CA THR A 69 10.13 -27.34 2.24
C THR A 69 10.86 -28.68 2.11
N GLU A 70 11.01 -29.18 0.89
CA GLU A 70 12.23 -29.88 0.47
C GLU A 70 12.44 -29.69 -1.03
N VAL A 71 13.64 -29.19 -1.33
CA VAL A 71 14.20 -28.95 -2.65
C VAL A 71 14.79 -30.28 -3.08
N ASP A 72 14.43 -30.83 -4.24
CA ASP A 72 15.36 -31.75 -4.90
C ASP A 72 15.24 -31.85 -6.43
N ASN A 73 16.43 -31.72 -7.00
CA ASN A 73 16.99 -32.14 -8.28
C ASN A 73 16.17 -32.22 -9.57
N VAL A 74 16.61 -31.35 -10.48
CA VAL A 74 16.68 -31.53 -11.92
C VAL A 74 17.62 -32.70 -12.24
N ASP A 75 17.18 -33.66 -13.05
CA ASP A 75 17.93 -34.31 -14.15
C ASP A 75 17.40 -35.74 -14.39
N SER A 76 16.78 -36.00 -15.53
CA SER A 76 17.15 -37.13 -16.41
C SER A 76 16.25 -37.28 -17.63
N LEU A 77 16.93 -37.60 -18.72
CA LEU A 77 16.54 -37.68 -20.12
C LEU A 77 15.51 -38.77 -20.50
N LYS A 78 14.76 -38.47 -21.59
CA LYS A 78 14.37 -39.32 -22.74
C LYS A 78 13.74 -40.69 -22.46
N THR A 79 12.53 -40.93 -23.00
CA THR A 79 12.30 -41.71 -24.23
C THR A 79 10.85 -41.61 -24.70
N ALA A 80 10.65 -41.57 -26.01
CA ALA A 80 9.36 -41.61 -26.69
C ALA A 80 8.97 -43.04 -27.07
N GLY A 81 7.67 -43.36 -27.08
CA GLY A 81 7.08 -44.39 -27.94
C GLY A 81 6.18 -45.43 -27.26
N ASP A 82 4.86 -45.25 -27.44
CA ASP A 82 3.80 -46.25 -27.71
C ASP A 82 3.57 -47.43 -26.74
N ASP A 83 2.40 -47.46 -26.06
CA ASP A 83 1.30 -48.40 -26.37
C ASP A 83 0.03 -48.14 -25.53
N LEU A 84 -1.14 -48.40 -26.13
CA LEU A 84 -2.50 -48.24 -25.59
C LEU A 84 -2.93 -49.46 -24.76
N VAL A 85 -3.38 -49.32 -23.51
CA VAL A 85 -4.52 -50.13 -22.99
C VAL A 85 -5.21 -49.52 -21.77
N ILE A 86 -6.54 -49.53 -21.86
CA ILE A 86 -7.58 -49.08 -20.93
C ILE A 86 -7.53 -49.86 -19.60
N ALA A 87 -7.48 -49.14 -18.48
CA ALA A 87 -7.94 -49.66 -17.19
C ALA A 87 -8.29 -48.52 -16.20
N THR A 88 -9.59 -48.47 -15.84
CA THR A 88 -10.13 -48.14 -14.50
C THR A 88 -10.15 -46.66 -14.07
N GLN A 89 -11.34 -46.03 -14.16
CA GLN A 89 -11.80 -45.08 -13.14
C GLN A 89 -12.28 -45.88 -11.90
N PRO A 90 -12.30 -45.32 -10.66
CA PRO A 90 -12.45 -43.89 -10.34
C PRO A 90 -11.60 -43.37 -9.15
N ASN A 91 -11.01 -42.17 -9.29
CA ASN A 91 -10.94 -41.20 -8.19
C ASN A 91 -10.78 -39.78 -8.77
N PRO A 92 -11.49 -38.75 -8.27
CA PRO A 92 -11.62 -37.45 -8.93
C PRO A 92 -10.58 -36.41 -8.45
N ALA A 93 -10.21 -35.50 -9.36
CA ALA A 93 -9.41 -34.26 -9.20
C ALA A 93 -7.88 -34.43 -8.97
N PRO A 94 -7.01 -33.77 -9.79
CA PRO A 94 -6.91 -32.30 -9.86
C PRO A 94 -6.65 -31.72 -11.28
N LEU A 95 -7.29 -32.21 -12.34
CA LEU A 95 -7.05 -31.69 -13.71
C LEU A 95 -7.82 -30.40 -14.07
N ALA A 96 -8.78 -29.97 -13.25
CA ALA A 96 -9.66 -28.86 -13.62
C ALA A 96 -9.04 -27.46 -13.44
N THR A 97 -8.03 -27.29 -12.58
CA THR A 97 -7.40 -25.98 -12.33
C THR A 97 -6.35 -25.61 -13.37
N SER A 98 -5.64 -26.58 -13.96
CA SER A 98 -4.64 -26.34 -15.01
C SER A 98 -5.27 -25.72 -16.28
N ASN A 99 -6.43 -26.23 -16.70
CA ASN A 99 -7.11 -25.76 -17.91
C ASN A 99 -7.64 -24.32 -17.76
N LYS A 100 -8.05 -23.92 -16.55
CA LYS A 100 -8.54 -22.55 -16.29
C LYS A 100 -7.41 -21.53 -16.38
N GLY A 101 -6.26 -21.84 -15.77
CA GLY A 101 -5.09 -20.96 -15.82
C GLY A 101 -4.57 -20.76 -17.24
N GLU A 102 -4.58 -21.83 -18.06
CA GLU A 102 -4.20 -21.75 -19.47
C GLU A 102 -5.18 -20.89 -20.29
N LEU A 103 -6.50 -21.02 -20.08
CA LEU A 103 -7.50 -20.20 -20.76
C LEU A 103 -7.42 -18.71 -20.35
N VAL A 104 -7.16 -18.43 -19.07
CA VAL A 104 -6.90 -17.07 -18.59
C VAL A 104 -5.64 -16.50 -19.24
N THR A 105 -4.57 -17.31 -19.34
CA THR A 105 -3.30 -16.90 -19.96
C THR A 105 -3.47 -16.60 -21.45
N ALA A 106 -4.13 -17.50 -22.18
CA ALA A 106 -4.40 -17.33 -23.61
C ALA A 106 -5.26 -16.09 -23.88
N THR A 107 -6.32 -15.89 -23.08
CA THR A 107 -7.21 -14.73 -23.22
C THR A 107 -6.50 -13.43 -22.85
N ALA A 108 -5.70 -13.42 -21.78
CA ALA A 108 -4.91 -12.25 -21.39
C ALA A 108 -3.88 -11.87 -22.47
N THR A 109 -3.19 -12.86 -23.04
CA THR A 109 -2.23 -12.67 -24.14
C THR A 109 -2.93 -12.11 -25.38
N GLN A 110 -4.12 -12.62 -25.70
CA GLN A 110 -4.94 -12.10 -26.80
C GLN A 110 -5.38 -10.65 -26.58
N MET A 111 -5.60 -10.25 -25.32
CA MET A 111 -5.88 -8.86 -24.94
C MET A 111 -4.63 -7.97 -24.84
N GLY A 112 -3.43 -8.53 -25.08
CA GLY A 112 -2.16 -7.82 -24.93
C GLY A 112 -1.76 -7.56 -23.47
N ILE A 113 -2.35 -8.30 -22.52
CA ILE A 113 -2.12 -8.15 -21.08
C ILE A 113 -1.19 -9.28 -20.63
N VAL A 114 -0.03 -8.89 -20.09
CA VAL A 114 0.93 -9.84 -19.51
C VAL A 114 0.61 -10.00 -18.03
N LEU A 115 0.16 -11.20 -17.66
CA LEU A 115 -0.12 -11.59 -16.28
C LEU A 115 1.00 -12.48 -15.75
N ASN A 116 1.30 -12.37 -14.46
CA ASN A 116 2.22 -13.30 -13.80
C ASN A 116 1.49 -14.57 -13.33
N ALA A 117 2.23 -15.62 -12.97
CA ALA A 117 1.67 -16.91 -12.58
C ALA A 117 0.69 -16.83 -11.38
N SER A 118 0.95 -15.94 -10.42
CA SER A 118 0.07 -15.72 -9.27
C SER A 118 -1.22 -15.01 -9.67
N GLU A 119 -1.16 -14.02 -10.56
CA GLU A 119 -2.32 -13.28 -11.08
C GLU A 119 -3.23 -14.17 -11.91
N ILE A 120 -2.64 -15.03 -12.73
CA ILE A 120 -3.36 -16.05 -13.50
C ILE A 120 -4.11 -16.99 -12.55
N SER A 121 -3.46 -17.45 -11.49
CA SER A 121 -4.08 -18.33 -10.49
C SER A 121 -5.24 -17.64 -9.78
N LEU A 122 -5.06 -16.38 -9.35
CA LEU A 122 -6.10 -15.62 -8.65
C LEU A 122 -7.31 -15.35 -9.54
N ILE A 123 -7.10 -15.01 -10.81
CA ILE A 123 -8.20 -14.80 -11.77
C ILE A 123 -8.91 -16.13 -12.05
N ALA A 124 -8.16 -17.21 -12.27
CA ALA A 124 -8.72 -18.53 -12.55
C ALA A 124 -9.54 -19.10 -11.37
N GLU A 125 -9.14 -18.82 -10.13
CA GLU A 125 -9.85 -19.21 -8.91
C GLU A 125 -11.17 -18.44 -8.72
N ASN A 126 -11.20 -17.17 -9.12
CA ASN A 126 -12.40 -16.33 -9.02
C ASN A 126 -13.43 -16.56 -10.14
N ILE A 127 -13.12 -17.38 -11.14
CA ILE A 127 -14.07 -17.77 -12.19
C ILE A 127 -14.85 -18.99 -11.71
N SER A 128 -16.02 -18.69 -11.13
CA SER A 128 -16.82 -19.63 -10.33
C SER A 128 -17.43 -20.77 -11.15
N HIS A 129 -17.74 -20.56 -12.43
CA HIS A 129 -18.31 -21.59 -13.30
C HIS A 129 -17.89 -21.41 -14.76
N PHE A 130 -17.50 -22.53 -15.38
CA PHE A 130 -17.50 -22.71 -16.83
C PHE A 130 -18.88 -23.26 -17.18
N SER A 131 -19.56 -22.60 -18.10
CA SER A 131 -20.83 -23.02 -18.67
C SER A 131 -20.61 -24.10 -19.74
N ASP A 132 -21.69 -24.69 -20.25
CA ASP A 132 -21.60 -25.58 -21.41
C ASP A 132 -21.25 -24.82 -22.71
N ASP A 133 -21.22 -23.48 -22.66
CA ASP A 133 -20.95 -22.58 -23.78
C ASP A 133 -19.57 -21.91 -23.62
N PHE A 134 -18.62 -22.36 -24.44
CA PHE A 134 -17.25 -21.87 -24.43
C PHE A 134 -17.14 -20.35 -24.65
N ASP A 135 -18.05 -19.76 -25.43
CA ASP A 135 -18.03 -18.32 -25.70
C ASP A 135 -18.41 -17.51 -24.44
N GLN A 136 -19.33 -18.01 -23.62
CA GLN A 136 -19.70 -17.40 -22.34
C GLN A 136 -18.55 -17.45 -21.34
N ASP A 137 -17.76 -18.52 -21.37
CA ASP A 137 -16.61 -18.70 -20.48
C ASP A 137 -15.47 -17.76 -20.83
N ILE A 138 -15.20 -17.59 -22.13
CA ILE A 138 -14.23 -16.62 -22.62
C ILE A 138 -14.64 -15.19 -22.26
N ASP A 139 -15.93 -14.85 -22.36
CA ASP A 139 -16.42 -13.53 -21.97
C ASP A 139 -16.37 -13.31 -20.45
N ALA A 140 -16.63 -14.36 -19.65
CA ALA A 140 -16.42 -14.32 -18.20
C ALA A 140 -14.94 -14.12 -17.84
N ILE A 141 -14.02 -14.81 -18.52
CA ILE A 141 -12.57 -14.65 -18.35
C ILE A 141 -12.14 -13.22 -18.71
N LYS A 142 -12.56 -12.68 -19.86
CA LYS A 142 -12.26 -11.29 -20.25
C LYS A 142 -12.75 -10.31 -19.20
N SER A 143 -13.98 -10.50 -18.70
CA SER A 143 -14.56 -9.63 -17.69
C SER A 143 -13.79 -9.71 -16.36
N ALA A 144 -13.34 -10.90 -15.97
CA ALA A 144 -12.52 -11.10 -14.78
C ALA A 144 -11.13 -10.44 -14.92
N ILE A 145 -10.47 -10.60 -16.08
CA ILE A 145 -9.19 -9.94 -16.39
C ILE A 145 -9.34 -8.42 -16.36
N MET A 146 -10.39 -7.87 -16.98
CA MET A 146 -10.63 -6.42 -16.96
C MET A 146 -10.89 -5.90 -15.55
N ALA A 147 -11.71 -6.59 -14.77
CA ALA A 147 -11.98 -6.22 -13.38
C ALA A 147 -10.69 -6.26 -12.53
N PHE A 148 -9.86 -7.29 -12.72
CA PHE A 148 -8.57 -7.41 -12.04
C PHE A 148 -7.61 -6.27 -12.40
N VAL A 149 -7.49 -5.94 -13.70
CA VAL A 149 -6.64 -4.84 -14.16
C VAL A 149 -7.14 -3.50 -13.62
N GLN A 150 -8.46 -3.26 -13.62
CA GLN A 150 -9.05 -2.04 -13.04
C GLN A 150 -8.77 -1.93 -11.54
N HIS A 151 -8.95 -3.02 -10.80
CA HIS A 151 -8.63 -3.06 -9.38
C HIS A 151 -7.14 -2.77 -9.13
N LYS A 152 -6.24 -3.42 -9.88
CA LYS A 152 -4.80 -3.19 -9.78
C LYS A 152 -4.41 -1.75 -10.12
N ALA A 153 -5.04 -1.14 -11.13
CA ALA A 153 -4.86 0.27 -11.46
C ALA A 153 -5.30 1.19 -10.32
N MET A 154 -6.44 0.90 -9.67
CA MET A 154 -6.92 1.67 -8.51
C MET A 154 -5.98 1.56 -7.31
N VAL A 155 -5.51 0.34 -6.98
CA VAL A 155 -4.56 0.11 -5.89
C VAL A 155 -3.25 0.86 -6.16
N ASN A 156 -2.73 0.78 -7.39
CA ASN A 156 -1.53 1.50 -7.78
C ASN A 156 -1.71 3.01 -7.69
N GLN A 157 -2.85 3.55 -8.14
CA GLN A 157 -3.15 4.98 -8.02
C GLN A 157 -3.19 5.43 -6.55
N SER A 158 -3.80 4.63 -5.67
CA SER A 158 -3.83 4.91 -4.24
C SER A 158 -2.42 4.93 -3.64
N LYS A 159 -1.59 3.94 -3.99
CA LYS A 159 -0.20 3.85 -3.52
C LYS A 159 0.67 5.01 -4.02
N ILE A 160 0.47 5.43 -5.27
CA ILE A 160 1.13 6.62 -5.83
C ILE A 160 0.71 7.87 -5.04
N ASN A 161 -0.58 8.05 -4.75
CA ASN A 161 -1.05 9.20 -3.99
C ASN A 161 -0.48 9.22 -2.56
N GLN A 162 -0.41 8.06 -1.91
CA GLN A 162 0.22 7.93 -0.60
C GLN A 162 1.70 8.34 -0.65
N MET A 163 2.45 7.78 -1.60
CA MET A 163 3.88 8.10 -1.77
C MET A 163 4.11 9.59 -2.05
N ILE A 164 3.24 10.22 -2.86
CA ILE A 164 3.29 11.67 -3.10
C ILE A 164 3.04 12.44 -1.79
N GLY A 165 2.10 11.98 -0.96
CA GLY A 165 1.85 12.53 0.36
C GLY A 165 3.09 12.48 1.25
N GLU A 166 3.70 11.31 1.39
CA GLU A 166 4.91 11.08 2.18
C GLU A 166 6.08 11.96 1.69
N VAL A 167 6.29 12.05 0.37
CA VAL A 167 7.33 12.90 -0.20
C VAL A 167 7.07 14.37 0.12
N ARG A 168 5.83 14.84 -0.01
CA ARG A 168 5.47 16.23 0.33
C ARG A 168 5.66 16.53 1.80
N GLU A 169 5.33 15.59 2.68
CA GLU A 169 5.55 15.72 4.11
C GLU A 169 7.03 15.84 4.45
N VAL A 170 7.87 14.96 3.90
CA VAL A 170 9.32 15.00 4.10
C VAL A 170 9.93 16.30 3.56
N VAL A 171 9.51 16.73 2.37
CA VAL A 171 9.97 18.00 1.78
C VAL A 171 9.54 19.19 2.64
N GLY A 172 8.29 19.19 3.13
CA GLY A 172 7.78 20.23 4.03
C GLY A 172 8.56 20.29 5.35
N ALA A 173 8.78 19.14 5.98
CA ALA A 173 9.55 19.01 7.21
C ALA A 173 10.99 19.50 7.02
N LYS A 174 11.67 19.05 5.97
CA LYS A 174 13.06 19.47 5.68
C LYS A 174 13.18 20.93 5.30
N ASN A 175 12.20 21.48 4.58
CA ASN A 175 12.19 22.90 4.27
C ASN A 175 12.02 23.76 5.54
N ASN A 176 11.16 23.33 6.47
CA ASN A 176 10.99 23.99 7.76
C ASN A 176 12.26 23.89 8.62
N GLU A 177 12.87 22.71 8.71
CA GLU A 177 14.14 22.49 9.41
C GLU A 177 15.26 23.36 8.83
N ASN A 178 15.42 23.39 7.50
CA ASN A 178 16.41 24.25 6.85
C ASN A 178 16.16 25.73 7.10
N SER A 179 14.89 26.16 7.09
CA SER A 179 14.53 27.56 7.37
C SER A 179 14.84 27.94 8.83
N GLN A 180 14.64 27.02 9.77
CA GLN A 180 15.02 27.21 11.17
C GLN A 180 16.53 27.29 11.33
N LEU A 181 17.28 26.34 10.76
CA LEU A 181 18.74 26.34 10.78
C LEU A 181 19.34 27.61 10.15
N LEU A 182 18.78 28.08 9.04
CA LEU A 182 19.20 29.33 8.41
C LEU A 182 18.93 30.52 9.34
N SER A 183 17.75 30.57 9.96
CA SER A 183 17.38 31.66 10.86
C SER A 183 18.28 31.70 12.11
N ASP A 184 18.57 30.54 12.68
CA ASP A 184 19.44 30.42 13.85
C ASP A 184 20.89 30.74 13.50
N GLY A 185 21.38 30.28 12.34
CA GLY A 185 22.70 30.63 11.83
C GLY A 185 22.85 32.14 11.60
N LEU A 186 21.87 32.80 10.98
CA LEU A 186 21.88 34.25 10.76
C LEU A 186 21.84 35.03 12.08
N ARG A 187 21.09 34.55 13.08
CA ARG A 187 21.07 35.15 14.42
C ARG A 187 22.43 35.01 15.12
N SER A 188 23.05 33.84 15.04
CA SER A 188 24.40 33.60 15.59
C SER A 188 25.42 34.52 14.96
N ILE A 189 25.45 34.59 13.61
CA ILE A 189 26.38 35.46 12.88
C ILE A 189 26.18 36.93 13.27
N ASN A 190 24.93 37.39 13.39
CA ASN A 190 24.66 38.77 13.83
C ASN A 190 25.16 39.02 15.27
N SER A 191 24.98 38.06 16.17
CA SER A 191 25.51 38.13 17.54
C SER A 191 27.04 38.21 17.53
N ASP A 192 27.71 37.36 16.76
CA ASP A 192 29.17 37.33 16.65
C ASP A 192 29.72 38.64 16.07
N ILE A 193 29.05 39.22 15.06
CA ILE A 193 29.41 40.52 14.48
C ILE A 193 29.27 41.65 15.50
N GLN A 194 28.22 41.63 16.33
CA GLN A 194 28.03 42.64 17.37
C GLN A 194 29.10 42.54 18.45
N GLU A 195 29.42 41.33 18.89
CA GLU A 195 30.47 41.08 19.88
C GLU A 195 31.86 41.46 19.32
N ALA A 196 32.17 41.06 18.09
CA ALA A 196 33.42 41.44 17.42
C ALA A 196 33.55 42.97 17.29
N ASN A 197 32.46 43.67 16.96
CA ASN A 197 32.45 45.14 16.91
C ASN A 197 32.68 45.78 18.28
N LYS A 198 32.12 45.20 19.34
CA LYS A 198 32.33 45.66 20.72
C LYS A 198 33.79 45.48 21.13
N GLN A 199 34.36 44.31 20.85
CA GLN A 199 35.77 44.01 21.11
C GLN A 199 36.70 44.92 20.31
N PHE A 200 36.43 45.13 19.02
CA PHE A 200 37.20 46.05 18.18
C PHE A 200 37.20 47.47 18.76
N LYS A 201 36.02 48.02 19.11
CA LYS A 201 35.92 49.35 19.73
C LYS A 201 36.67 49.41 21.07
N SER A 202 36.60 48.35 21.88
CA SER A 202 37.33 48.25 23.14
C SER A 202 38.85 48.29 22.91
N ASN A 203 39.35 47.49 21.97
CA ASN A 203 40.77 47.42 21.63
C ASN A 203 41.28 48.75 21.08
N VAL A 204 40.53 49.39 20.18
CA VAL A 204 40.86 50.73 19.66
C VAL A 204 40.93 51.75 20.80
N LYS A 205 39.95 51.76 21.71
CA LYS A 205 39.95 52.66 22.86
C LYS A 205 41.14 52.41 23.79
N GLN A 206 41.48 51.15 24.04
CA GLN A 206 42.63 50.78 24.85
C GLN A 206 43.95 51.25 24.22
N CYS A 207 44.13 51.04 22.92
CA CYS A 207 45.28 51.56 22.19
C CYS A 207 45.35 53.09 22.28
N LEU A 208 44.26 53.80 22.00
CA LEU A 208 44.22 55.26 22.10
C LEU A 208 44.57 55.76 23.51
N SER A 209 44.07 55.10 24.56
CA SER A 209 44.39 55.46 25.94
C SER A 209 45.86 55.25 26.32
N ALA A 210 46.55 54.32 25.65
CA ALA A 210 47.99 54.11 25.86
C ALA A 210 48.86 55.19 25.21
N PHE A 211 48.31 55.90 24.22
CA PHE A 211 48.95 57.05 23.57
C PHE A 211 48.52 58.39 24.18
N ASP A 212 47.56 58.40 25.11
CA ASP A 212 47.11 59.62 25.79
C ASP A 212 48.21 60.09 26.76
N ILE A 213 48.82 61.24 26.45
CA ILE A 213 49.86 61.83 27.30
C ILE A 213 49.16 62.45 28.50
N PRO A 214 49.50 62.06 29.75
CA PRO A 214 48.90 62.68 30.92
C PRO A 214 49.19 64.17 30.91
N ALA A 215 48.14 64.99 30.96
CA ALA A 215 48.24 66.44 30.98
C ALA A 215 49.24 66.85 32.08
N LEU A 216 50.37 67.41 31.66
CA LEU A 216 51.35 68.03 32.56
C LEU A 216 50.58 69.08 33.36
N LYS A 217 50.35 68.80 34.66
CA LYS A 217 49.89 69.82 35.59
C LYS A 217 50.97 70.89 35.61
N SER A 218 50.69 72.03 34.98
CA SER A 218 51.49 73.24 35.14
C SER A 218 51.35 73.69 36.59
N SER A 219 52.38 73.43 37.39
CA SER A 219 52.61 74.12 38.66
C SER A 219 53.23 75.48 38.43
#